data_AF-A0A946THQ5-F1
#
_entry.id   AF-A0A946THQ5-F1
#
_cell.length_a   1.000
_cell.length_b   1.000
_cell.length_c   1.000
_cell.angle_alpha   90.00
_cell.angle_beta   90.00
_cell.angle_gamma   90.00
#
_symmetry.space_group_name_H-M   'P 1'
#
loop_
_entity.id
_entity.type
_entity.pdbx_description
1 polymer ?
#
loop_
_entity_poly.entity_id
_entity_poly.type
_entity_poly.pdbx_seq_one_letter_code
_entity_poly.pdbx_strand_id
1 'polypeptide(L)'
;MSNNDHDWQITDNEESVPIKIVSSSPDSDVDLNKFKSLSRKPAAIAGILIVVAISSFLLKSPEQTIGQLTDSSIIVVITETSLEPSVITAQPGDTITWINQQDIPHYLVSNTLCSSLEECMTTSTVFAGAETSYTI
;
A
#
# COMPACT_ATOMS: atom_id res chain seq x y z
N MET A 1 47.65 5.00 12.47
CA MET A 1 46.28 4.75 12.93
C MET A 1 46.26 4.91 14.45
N SER A 2 45.38 5.76 14.99
CA SER A 2 45.23 6.00 16.43
C SER A 2 44.17 5.04 16.96
N ASN A 3 44.57 4.11 17.83
CA ASN A 3 43.66 3.22 18.58
C ASN A 3 43.57 3.77 20.01
N ASN A 4 42.44 4.38 20.36
CA ASN A 4 42.08 4.69 21.73
C ASN A 4 41.25 3.52 22.28
N ASP A 5 41.88 2.64 23.04
CA ASP A 5 41.19 1.63 23.84
C ASP A 5 41.19 2.11 25.29
N HIS A 6 40.00 2.40 25.83
CA HIS A 6 39.84 2.90 27.20
C HIS A 6 39.64 1.71 28.13
N ASP A 7 40.69 1.44 28.89
CA ASP A 7 40.74 0.43 29.94
C ASP A 7 40.15 1.02 31.24
N TRP A 8 38.84 0.82 31.47
CA TRP A 8 38.13 1.39 32.64
C TRP A 8 37.56 0.34 33.60
N GLN A 9 37.95 -0.92 33.48
CA GLN A 9 37.48 -1.94 34.41
C GLN A 9 38.62 -2.84 34.86
N ILE A 10 39.14 -2.56 36.06
CA ILE A 10 39.21 -3.52 37.18
C ILE A 10 39.54 -2.72 38.45
N THR A 11 38.73 -2.88 39.49
CA THR A 11 39.19 -3.18 40.86
C THR A 11 38.00 -3.58 41.72
N ASP A 12 38.05 -4.83 42.15
CA ASP A 12 37.19 -5.40 43.17
C ASP A 12 37.47 -4.73 44.53
N ASN A 13 36.43 -4.22 45.20
CA ASN A 13 36.12 -4.49 46.62
C ASN A 13 35.18 -3.44 47.24
N GLU A 14 34.08 -3.98 47.74
CA GLU A 14 33.11 -3.54 48.74
C GLU A 14 33.33 -2.22 49.51
N GLU A 15 32.36 -1.30 49.41
CA GLU A 15 31.81 -0.65 50.62
C GLU A 15 30.37 -0.21 50.38
N SER A 16 29.44 -0.78 51.17
CA SER A 16 28.00 -0.56 51.02
C SER A 16 27.61 0.79 51.61
N VAL A 17 27.00 1.66 50.80
CA VAL A 17 26.44 2.93 51.27
C VAL A 17 25.25 2.68 52.21
N PRO A 18 25.19 3.33 53.40
CA PRO A 18 24.12 3.07 54.36
C PRO A 18 22.79 3.67 53.88
N ILE A 19 21.79 2.82 53.66
CA ILE A 19 20.42 3.25 53.35
C ILE A 19 19.71 3.62 54.66
N LYS A 20 19.40 4.91 54.85
CA LYS A 20 18.60 5.39 55.98
C LYS A 20 17.13 5.00 55.75
N ILE A 21 16.67 3.92 56.38
CA ILE A 21 15.26 3.54 56.38
C ILE A 21 14.54 4.43 57.42
N VAL A 22 13.87 5.49 56.97
CA VAL A 22 12.96 6.24 57.85
C VAL A 22 11.69 5.39 57.99
N SER A 23 11.64 4.61 59.07
CA SER A 23 10.38 4.09 59.59
C SER A 23 9.65 5.23 60.30
N SER A 24 8.64 5.79 59.64
CA SER A 24 7.66 6.65 60.31
C SER A 24 6.27 6.06 60.08
N SER A 25 5.71 5.50 61.14
CA SER A 25 4.28 5.26 61.34
C SER A 25 4.00 5.62 62.81
N PRO A 26 2.82 6.10 63.22
CA PRO A 26 1.56 6.29 62.50
C PRO A 26 1.04 7.74 62.59
N ASP A 27 -0.19 7.96 62.14
CA ASP A 27 -1.05 9.12 62.41
C ASP A 27 -0.90 10.32 61.47
N SER A 28 -1.53 10.17 60.31
CA SER A 28 -2.39 11.23 59.79
C SER A 28 -3.55 10.53 59.11
N ASP A 29 -4.72 10.66 59.72
CA ASP A 29 -6.00 10.22 59.20
C ASP A 29 -6.28 11.00 57.91
N VAL A 30 -5.66 10.55 56.81
CA VAL A 30 -5.93 11.08 55.48
C VAL A 30 -7.21 10.41 55.04
N ASP A 31 -8.29 11.17 55.05
CA ASP A 31 -9.58 10.79 54.49
C ASP A 31 -9.42 10.30 53.04
N LEU A 32 -9.29 8.97 52.90
CA LEU A 32 -9.11 8.26 51.65
C LEU A 32 -10.35 8.32 50.74
N ASN A 33 -11.46 8.91 51.21
CA ASN A 33 -12.67 9.06 50.39
C ASN A 33 -12.57 10.18 49.34
N LYS A 34 -11.48 10.97 49.34
CA LYS A 34 -11.31 12.10 48.40
C LYS A 34 -10.50 11.81 47.15
N PHE A 35 -10.26 10.54 46.82
CA PHE A 35 -9.79 10.18 45.48
C PHE A 35 -10.86 9.34 44.80
N LYS A 36 -11.74 10.01 44.03
CA LYS A 36 -12.50 9.31 42.99
C LYS A 36 -11.48 8.56 42.14
N SER A 37 -11.40 7.24 42.29
CA SER A 37 -10.58 6.41 41.42
C SER A 37 -11.19 6.48 40.03
N LEU A 38 -10.68 7.39 39.21
CA LEU A 38 -11.06 7.43 37.81
C LEU A 38 -10.51 6.15 37.19
N SER A 39 -11.43 5.23 36.89
CA SER A 39 -11.14 4.02 36.14
C SER A 39 -10.34 4.41 34.90
N ARG A 40 -9.14 3.85 34.74
CA ARG A 40 -8.26 4.09 33.56
C ARG A 40 -8.73 3.31 32.33
N LYS A 41 -9.78 2.50 32.49
CA LYS A 41 -10.40 1.69 31.44
C LYS A 41 -10.94 2.49 30.23
N PRO A 42 -11.50 3.72 30.35
CA PRO A 42 -12.03 4.46 29.20
C PRO A 42 -10.92 5.02 28.29
N ALA A 43 -9.71 5.29 28.82
CA ALA A 43 -8.60 5.80 28.02
C ALA A 43 -8.04 4.74 27.06
N ALA A 44 -7.96 3.47 27.49
CA ALA A 44 -7.53 2.36 26.65
C ALA A 44 -8.54 2.05 25.53
N ILE A 45 -9.84 2.11 25.85
CA ILE A 45 -10.92 1.88 24.88
C ILE A 45 -10.93 2.99 23.82
N ALA A 46 -10.79 4.26 24.23
CA ALA A 46 -10.70 5.37 23.31
C ALA A 46 -9.49 5.26 22.36
N GLY A 47 -8.33 4.84 22.87
CA GLY A 47 -7.14 4.61 22.06
C GLY A 47 -7.33 3.49 21.02
N ILE A 48 -7.89 2.36 21.42
CA ILE A 48 -8.14 1.23 20.51
C ILE A 48 -9.13 1.63 19.40
N LEU A 49 -10.19 2.37 19.73
CA LEU A 49 -11.15 2.85 18.72
C LEU A 49 -10.53 3.80 17.70
N ILE A 50 -9.61 4.68 18.14
CA ILE A 50 -8.88 5.58 17.23
C ILE A 50 -7.98 4.79 16.28
N VAL A 51 -7.22 3.81 16.79
CA VAL A 51 -6.35 2.97 15.96
C VAL A 51 -7.14 2.18 14.93
N VAL A 52 -8.30 1.62 15.33
CA VAL A 52 -9.20 0.88 14.42
C VAL A 52 -9.84 1.81 13.39
N ALA A 53 -10.22 3.04 13.76
CA ALA A 53 -10.80 4.00 12.83
C ALA A 53 -9.77 4.49 11.79
N ILE A 54 -8.53 4.77 12.20
CA ILE A 54 -7.45 5.21 11.30
C ILE A 54 -7.05 4.07 10.36
N SER A 55 -6.89 2.84 10.86
CA SER A 55 -6.54 1.71 9.99
C SER A 55 -7.64 1.43 8.96
N SER A 56 -8.91 1.54 9.36
CA SER A 56 -10.05 1.39 8.45
C SER A 56 -10.14 2.52 7.41
N PHE A 57 -9.64 3.71 7.73
CA PHE A 57 -9.61 4.85 6.81
C PHE A 57 -8.48 4.72 5.78
N LEU A 58 -7.32 4.16 6.17
CA LEU A 58 -6.19 3.94 5.26
C LEU A 58 -6.34 2.71 4.34
N LEU A 59 -7.18 1.73 4.72
CA LEU A 59 -7.46 0.55 3.90
C LEU A 59 -8.54 0.79 2.84
N LYS A 60 -9.27 1.92 2.91
CA LYS A 60 -10.24 2.34 1.89
C LYS A 60 -9.56 3.21 0.83
N SER A 61 -8.50 2.69 0.21
CA SER A 61 -8.06 3.23 -1.07
C SER A 61 -8.91 2.57 -2.17
N PRO A 62 -9.75 3.31 -2.91
CA PRO A 62 -10.19 2.82 -4.20
C PRO A 62 -8.97 2.79 -5.13
N GLU A 63 -8.76 1.62 -5.73
CA GLU A 63 -7.92 1.39 -6.89
C GLU A 63 -6.40 1.45 -6.69
N GLN A 64 -5.87 0.23 -6.68
CA GLN A 64 -4.51 -0.19 -6.96
C GLN A 64 -3.69 0.81 -7.80
N THR A 65 -2.71 1.45 -7.17
CA THR A 65 -1.53 1.94 -7.88
C THR A 65 -0.43 0.89 -7.73
N ILE A 66 -0.47 -0.13 -8.59
CA ILE A 66 0.70 -0.98 -8.83
C ILE A 66 1.69 -0.10 -9.60
N GLY A 67 2.97 -0.13 -9.22
CA GLY A 67 4.03 0.74 -9.73
C GLY A 67 3.93 0.97 -11.22
N GLN A 68 3.77 2.24 -11.60
CA GLN A 68 3.72 2.68 -12.98
C GLN A 68 5.09 2.48 -13.62
N LEU A 69 5.28 1.33 -14.25
CA LEU A 69 6.13 1.26 -15.43
C LEU A 69 5.49 2.21 -16.44
N THR A 70 6.28 3.09 -17.06
CA THR A 70 5.82 4.08 -18.02
C THR A 70 5.43 3.44 -19.36
N ASP A 71 4.75 2.30 -19.34
CA ASP A 71 4.08 1.76 -20.52
C ASP A 71 2.79 2.57 -20.65
N SER A 72 2.75 3.44 -21.66
CA SER A 72 1.52 4.19 -21.97
C SER A 72 0.50 3.17 -22.46
N SER A 73 -0.38 2.74 -21.56
CA SER A 73 -1.49 1.85 -21.90
C SER A 73 -2.54 2.66 -22.66
N ILE A 74 -2.72 2.32 -23.94
CA ILE A 74 -3.69 2.97 -24.82
C ILE A 74 -4.95 2.10 -24.85
N ILE A 75 -6.06 2.61 -24.32
CA ILE A 75 -7.33 1.87 -24.28
C ILE A 75 -8.20 2.28 -25.48
N VAL A 76 -8.75 1.28 -26.16
CA VAL A 76 -9.66 1.42 -27.29
C VAL A 76 -10.91 0.57 -27.05
N VAL A 77 -12.09 1.17 -27.16
CA VAL A 77 -13.36 0.49 -26.96
C VAL A 77 -13.92 0.05 -28.31
N ILE A 78 -14.33 -1.21 -28.40
CA ILE A 78 -15.10 -1.72 -29.53
C ILE A 78 -16.58 -1.41 -29.26
N THR A 79 -17.16 -0.57 -30.11
CA THR A 79 -18.56 -0.18 -30.08
C THR A 79 -19.30 -0.83 -31.25
N GLU A 80 -20.63 -0.68 -31.30
CA GLU A 80 -21.48 -1.24 -32.37
C GLU A 80 -21.05 -0.78 -33.77
N THR A 81 -20.54 0.45 -33.88
CA THR A 81 -20.27 1.08 -35.19
C THR A 81 -18.80 1.38 -35.45
N SER A 82 -17.96 1.41 -34.41
CA SER A 82 -16.58 1.85 -34.54
C SER A 82 -15.68 1.44 -33.38
N LEU A 83 -14.40 1.81 -33.48
CA LEU A 83 -13.45 1.82 -32.38
C LEU A 83 -13.37 3.23 -31.78
N GLU A 84 -13.35 3.33 -30.45
CA GLU A 84 -13.27 4.61 -29.74
C GLU A 84 -12.07 4.64 -28.77
N PRO A 85 -11.09 5.53 -28.97
CA PRO A 85 -10.98 6.49 -30.07
C PRO A 85 -10.69 5.79 -31.41
N SER A 86 -11.13 6.41 -32.51
CA SER A 86 -10.94 5.86 -33.86
C SER A 86 -9.51 6.03 -34.39
N VAL A 87 -8.73 6.91 -33.75
CA VAL A 87 -7.34 7.18 -34.07
C VAL A 87 -6.55 7.25 -32.77
N ILE A 88 -5.46 6.51 -32.72
CA ILE A 88 -4.49 6.54 -31.63
C ILE A 88 -3.11 6.82 -32.21
N THR A 89 -2.25 7.44 -31.41
CA THR A 89 -0.82 7.55 -31.70
C THR A 89 -0.10 6.71 -30.66
N ALA A 90 0.66 5.72 -31.13
CA ALA A 90 1.42 4.79 -30.31
C ALA A 90 2.88 4.83 -30.74
N GLN A 91 3.78 4.70 -29.77
CA GLN A 91 5.23 4.57 -29.96
C GLN A 91 5.63 3.09 -29.88
N PRO A 92 6.77 2.68 -30.48
CA PRO A 92 7.29 1.34 -30.27
C PRO A 92 7.46 1.03 -28.78
N GLY A 93 6.96 -0.13 -28.34
CA GLY A 93 6.88 -0.54 -26.94
C GLY A 93 5.55 -0.19 -26.24
N ASP A 94 4.71 0.68 -26.82
CA ASP A 94 3.39 0.95 -26.24
C ASP A 94 2.47 -0.27 -26.37
N THR A 95 1.62 -0.47 -25.37
CA THR A 95 0.63 -1.54 -25.36
C THR A 95 -0.76 -0.97 -25.56
N ILE A 96 -1.43 -1.44 -26.62
CA ILE A 96 -2.80 -1.09 -26.93
C ILE A 96 -3.72 -2.18 -26.37
N THR A 97 -4.77 -1.80 -25.66
CA THR A 97 -5.78 -2.69 -25.10
C THR A 97 -7.14 -2.38 -25.71
N TRP A 98 -7.77 -3.39 -26.30
CA TRP A 98 -9.12 -3.29 -26.84
C TRP A 98 -10.12 -3.96 -25.92
N ILE A 99 -11.22 -3.27 -25.62
CA ILE A 99 -12.30 -3.75 -24.76
C ILE A 99 -13.56 -3.91 -25.61
N ASN A 100 -14.16 -5.10 -25.62
CA ASN A 100 -15.42 -5.32 -26.30
C ASN A 100 -16.60 -4.98 -25.38
N GLN A 101 -17.28 -3.85 -25.61
CA GLN A 101 -18.49 -3.50 -24.86
C GLN A 101 -19.78 -4.02 -25.51
N GLN A 102 -19.67 -4.78 -26.60
CA GLN A 102 -20.81 -5.35 -27.32
C GLN A 102 -21.04 -6.81 -26.89
N ASP A 103 -22.29 -7.25 -26.95
CA ASP A 103 -22.66 -8.65 -26.68
C ASP A 103 -22.21 -9.62 -27.82
N ILE A 104 -21.72 -9.06 -28.92
CA ILE A 104 -21.29 -9.80 -30.10
C ILE A 104 -19.77 -10.02 -30.04
N PRO A 105 -19.26 -11.25 -30.26
CA PRO A 105 -17.82 -11.49 -30.31
C PRO A 105 -17.15 -10.79 -31.50
N HIS A 106 -16.02 -10.13 -31.25
CA HIS A 106 -15.22 -9.44 -32.27
C HIS A 106 -13.79 -9.96 -32.32
N TYR A 107 -13.07 -9.71 -33.42
CA TYR A 107 -11.63 -9.88 -33.50
C TYR A 107 -11.06 -8.78 -34.40
N LEU A 108 -9.79 -8.44 -34.19
CA LEU A 108 -9.14 -7.33 -34.87
C LEU A 108 -8.07 -7.88 -35.81
N VAL A 109 -8.00 -7.29 -37.01
CA VAL A 109 -6.99 -7.60 -38.01
C VAL A 109 -6.38 -6.28 -38.48
N SER A 110 -5.06 -6.21 -38.50
CA SER A 110 -4.33 -5.10 -39.11
C SER A 110 -3.85 -5.50 -40.50
N ASN A 111 -3.82 -4.54 -41.42
CA ASN A 111 -3.21 -4.69 -42.74
C ASN A 111 -1.85 -4.00 -42.84
N THR A 112 -1.42 -3.32 -41.77
CA THR A 112 -0.20 -2.48 -41.78
C THR A 112 0.75 -2.82 -40.64
N LEU A 113 0.26 -3.38 -39.53
CA LEU A 113 1.08 -3.91 -38.46
C LEU A 113 1.40 -5.37 -38.80
N CYS A 114 2.45 -5.57 -39.58
CA CYS A 114 2.88 -6.91 -40.01
C CYS A 114 4.34 -7.16 -39.62
N SER A 115 4.62 -8.40 -39.25
CA SER A 115 5.97 -8.86 -38.94
C SER A 115 6.84 -8.95 -40.20
N SER A 116 8.14 -9.17 -40.01
CA SER A 116 9.09 -9.40 -41.12
C SER A 116 8.81 -10.67 -41.93
N LEU A 117 7.91 -11.53 -41.46
CA LEU A 117 7.46 -12.76 -42.13
C LEU A 117 6.13 -12.56 -42.89
N GLU A 118 5.70 -11.32 -43.11
CA GLU A 118 4.43 -10.95 -43.74
C GLU A 118 3.16 -11.37 -42.98
N GLU A 119 3.30 -11.87 -41.75
CA GLU A 119 2.15 -12.15 -40.88
C GLU A 119 1.68 -10.86 -40.20
N CYS A 120 0.45 -10.44 -40.51
CA CYS A 120 -0.15 -9.25 -39.93
C CYS A 120 -0.87 -9.53 -38.62
N MET A 121 -0.87 -8.54 -37.73
CA MET A 121 -1.49 -8.63 -36.41
C MET A 121 -2.95 -9.07 -36.53
N THR A 122 -3.25 -10.19 -35.88
CA THR A 122 -4.61 -10.68 -35.65
C THR A 122 -4.78 -10.96 -34.17
N THR A 123 -5.87 -10.49 -33.57
CA THR A 123 -6.18 -10.82 -32.18
C THR A 123 -6.97 -12.12 -32.10
N SER A 124 -6.95 -12.74 -30.92
CA SER A 124 -7.98 -13.74 -30.58
C SER A 124 -9.38 -13.10 -30.58
N THR A 125 -10.41 -13.94 -30.64
CA THR A 125 -11.80 -13.48 -30.47
C THR A 125 -11.99 -12.89 -29.07
N VAL A 126 -12.52 -11.67 -29.03
CA VAL A 126 -12.85 -10.89 -27.85
C VAL A 126 -14.35 -10.96 -27.62
N PHE A 127 -14.75 -11.67 -26.58
CA PHE A 127 -16.16 -11.79 -26.16
C PHE A 127 -16.63 -10.54 -25.42
N ALA A 128 -17.93 -10.45 -25.16
CA ALA A 128 -18.54 -9.35 -24.43
C ALA A 128 -17.87 -9.11 -23.07
N GLY A 129 -17.49 -7.86 -22.81
CA GLY A 129 -16.77 -7.43 -21.61
C GLY A 129 -15.33 -7.93 -21.51
N ALA A 130 -14.84 -8.70 -22.48
CA ALA A 130 -13.46 -9.18 -22.50
C ALA A 130 -12.53 -8.15 -23.15
N GLU A 131 -11.24 -8.35 -22.92
CA GLU A 131 -10.18 -7.49 -23.40
C GLU A 131 -9.12 -8.30 -24.15
N THR A 132 -8.42 -7.64 -25.07
CA THR A 132 -7.22 -8.17 -25.71
C THR A 132 -6.20 -7.06 -25.86
N SER A 133 -4.92 -7.39 -25.82
CA SER A 133 -3.84 -6.42 -25.89
C SER A 133 -2.79 -6.79 -26.92
N TYR A 134 -2.14 -5.77 -27.50
CA TYR A 134 -1.01 -5.92 -28.41
C TYR A 134 0.03 -4.84 -28.14
N THR A 135 1.29 -5.23 -28.11
CA THR A 135 2.44 -4.31 -27.96
C THR A 135 3.09 -4.07 -29.31
N ILE A 136 3.28 -2.81 -29.68
CA ILE A 136 3.89 -2.38 -30.95
C ILE A 136 5.41 -2.58 -30.96
#